data_AF-A0A8Q3SIG4-F1
#
_entry.id   AF-A0A8Q3SIG4-F1
#
_cell.length_a   1.000
_cell.length_b   1.000
_cell.length_c   1.000
_cell.angle_alpha   90.00
_cell.angle_beta   90.00
_cell.angle_gamma   90.00
#
_symmetry.space_group_name_H-M   'P 1'
#
loop_
_entity.id
_entity.type
_entity.pdbx_description
1 polymer ?
#
loop_
_entity_poly.entity_id
_entity_poly.type
_entity_poly.pdbx_seq_one_letter_code
_entity_poly.pdbx_strand_id
1 'polypeptide(L)'
;MLVDGPSERPALCFLLLAVAMSFFGSALSIDETRAHLLLKEKMMRLGGRLVLNTKEELANERLMTLKIAEMKEAMRTLIFPPSMHFFQAKHLIERSQVFNILRMMPKGAALHLHDIGIVTMDWLVRNVTYRPHCHICFTPRGIMQFRFAHPTPRPSEKCSKWILLEDYRKRVQNVTEFDDSLLRNFTLVTQHPEVIYTNQNVVWSKFETIFFTISGLIHYAPVFRDYVFRSMQEFYEDNVLYMEIRARLLPVSPALLSVPPTSFALA
;
A
#
# COMPACT_ATOMS: atom_id res chain seq x y z
N MET A 1 -28.37 -93.90 17.08
CA MET A 1 -28.69 -92.47 17.22
C MET A 1 -27.50 -91.78 17.85
N LEU A 2 -27.25 -90.54 17.41
CA LEU A 2 -26.16 -89.61 17.74
C LEU A 2 -24.94 -89.69 16.80
N VAL A 3 -24.85 -88.61 16.03
CA VAL A 3 -23.98 -88.30 14.90
C VAL A 3 -22.83 -87.45 15.43
N ASP A 4 -21.59 -87.80 15.09
CA ASP A 4 -20.40 -86.97 15.31
C ASP A 4 -20.48 -85.70 14.42
N GLY A 5 -20.52 -84.54 15.05
CA GLY A 5 -20.41 -83.24 14.38
C GLY A 5 -18.94 -82.81 14.24
N PRO A 6 -18.55 -82.15 13.13
CA PRO A 6 -17.17 -81.74 12.92
C PRO A 6 -16.76 -80.64 13.92
N SER A 7 -15.54 -80.75 14.46
CA SER A 7 -14.94 -79.80 15.39
C SER A 7 -14.93 -78.37 14.81
N GLU A 8 -15.76 -77.48 15.35
CA GLU A 8 -15.88 -76.06 14.96
C GLU A 8 -14.70 -75.19 15.45
N ARG A 9 -13.77 -75.75 16.23
CA ARG A 9 -12.62 -75.03 16.82
C ARG A 9 -11.66 -74.39 15.81
N PRO A 10 -11.26 -75.05 14.70
CA PRO A 10 -10.31 -74.47 13.75
C PRO A 10 -10.91 -73.27 13.02
N ALA A 11 -12.19 -73.38 12.60
CA ALA A 11 -12.90 -72.33 11.89
C ALA A 11 -13.07 -71.08 12.77
N LEU A 12 -13.37 -71.25 14.06
CA LEU A 12 -13.46 -70.14 15.02
C LEU A 12 -12.11 -69.44 15.23
N CYS A 13 -11.00 -70.19 15.29
CA CYS A 13 -9.66 -69.61 15.38
C CYS A 13 -9.26 -68.83 14.13
N PHE A 14 -9.58 -69.33 12.93
CA PHE A 14 -9.34 -68.59 11.68
C PHE A 14 -10.21 -67.32 11.57
N LEU A 15 -11.46 -67.38 12.04
CA LEU A 15 -12.34 -66.20 12.09
C LEU A 15 -11.80 -65.15 13.07
N LEU A 16 -11.36 -65.57 14.26
CA LEU A 16 -10.77 -64.66 15.26
C LEU A 16 -9.45 -64.07 14.77
N LEU A 17 -8.62 -64.83 14.05
CA LEU A 17 -7.39 -64.32 13.43
C LEU A 17 -7.70 -63.33 12.31
N ALA A 18 -8.71 -63.60 11.48
CA ALA A 18 -9.15 -62.71 10.41
C ALA A 18 -9.77 -61.41 10.94
N VAL A 19 -10.54 -61.48 12.03
CA VAL A 19 -11.09 -60.32 12.74
C VAL A 19 -9.96 -59.51 13.40
N ALA A 20 -9.02 -60.16 14.10
CA ALA A 20 -7.86 -59.48 14.67
C ALA A 20 -7.02 -58.80 13.57
N MET A 21 -6.74 -59.48 12.46
CA MET A 21 -5.99 -58.93 11.31
C MET A 21 -6.73 -57.78 10.60
N SER A 22 -8.07 -57.74 10.63
CA SER A 22 -8.84 -56.61 10.09
C SER A 22 -8.91 -55.40 11.03
N PHE A 23 -8.62 -55.55 12.32
CA PHE A 23 -8.34 -54.43 13.23
C PHE A 23 -6.90 -53.89 13.11
N PHE A 24 -5.99 -54.63 12.46
CA PHE A 24 -4.63 -54.18 12.13
C PHE A 24 -4.53 -53.60 10.70
N GLY A 25 -5.66 -53.26 10.07
CA GLY A 25 -5.66 -52.38 8.91
C GLY A 25 -5.11 -51.01 9.34
N SER A 26 -3.97 -50.61 8.78
CA SER A 26 -3.15 -49.45 9.14
C SER A 26 -3.89 -48.11 9.02
N ALA A 27 -4.77 -47.81 9.97
CA ALA A 27 -5.24 -46.45 10.21
C ALA A 27 -4.10 -45.70 10.91
N LEU A 28 -3.64 -44.59 10.31
CA LEU A 28 -2.73 -43.67 10.98
C LEU A 28 -3.30 -43.29 12.35
N SER A 29 -2.44 -43.18 13.35
CA SER A 29 -2.86 -42.65 14.65
C SER A 29 -3.47 -41.25 14.47
N ILE A 30 -4.38 -40.86 15.37
CA ILE A 30 -4.97 -39.51 15.38
C ILE A 30 -3.85 -38.44 15.42
N ASP A 31 -2.78 -38.69 16.16
CA ASP A 31 -1.62 -37.78 16.25
C ASP A 31 -0.85 -37.69 14.93
N GLU A 32 -0.67 -38.81 14.22
CA GLU A 32 -0.01 -38.83 12.93
C GLU A 32 -0.86 -38.12 11.87
N THR A 33 -2.18 -38.31 11.92
CA THR A 33 -3.12 -37.60 11.04
C THR A 33 -3.07 -36.09 11.30
N ARG A 34 -3.06 -35.67 12.56
CA ARG A 34 -2.91 -34.26 12.95
C ARG A 34 -1.58 -33.68 12.47
N ALA A 35 -0.46 -34.37 12.70
CA ALA A 35 0.86 -33.94 12.26
C ALA A 35 0.95 -33.85 10.72
N HIS A 36 0.36 -34.82 10.02
CA HIS A 36 0.30 -34.85 8.56
C HIS A 36 -0.46 -33.65 8.00
N LEU A 37 -1.63 -33.32 8.57
CA LEU A 37 -2.42 -32.15 8.15
C LEU A 37 -1.66 -30.84 8.38
N LEU A 38 -1.04 -30.66 9.56
CA LEU A 38 -0.23 -29.47 9.86
C LEU A 38 0.97 -29.34 8.92
N LEU A 39 1.63 -30.45 8.59
CA LEU A 39 2.74 -30.45 7.63
C LEU A 39 2.26 -30.11 6.22
N LYS A 40 1.12 -30.68 5.80
CA LYS A 40 0.52 -30.40 4.49
C LYS A 40 0.20 -28.92 4.34
N GLU A 41 -0.44 -28.31 5.34
CA GLU A 41 -0.69 -26.86 5.38
C GLU A 41 0.61 -26.04 5.38
N LYS A 42 1.64 -26.51 6.12
CA LYS A 42 2.95 -25.88 6.15
C LYS A 42 3.61 -25.82 4.78
N MET A 43 3.50 -26.90 4.01
CA MET A 43 4.15 -27.04 2.71
C MET A 43 3.38 -26.41 1.55
N MET A 44 2.05 -26.25 1.66
CA MET A 44 1.23 -25.72 0.56
C MET A 44 1.02 -24.21 0.61
N ARG A 45 1.27 -23.55 1.75
CA ARG A 45 1.21 -22.08 1.84
C ARG A 45 2.33 -21.43 0.99
N LEU A 46 2.14 -20.16 0.63
CA LEU A 46 3.12 -19.40 -0.16
C LEU A 46 4.53 -19.48 0.46
N GLY A 47 5.51 -19.90 -0.33
CA GLY A 47 6.90 -20.05 0.10
C GLY A 47 7.19 -21.27 1.01
N GLY A 48 6.19 -22.10 1.32
CA GLY A 48 6.32 -23.20 2.30
C GLY A 48 7.32 -24.31 1.95
N ARG A 49 7.76 -24.39 0.68
CA ARG A 49 8.77 -25.36 0.18
C ARG A 49 10.15 -24.74 -0.07
N LEU A 50 10.33 -23.45 0.20
CA LEU A 50 11.65 -22.83 0.13
C LEU A 50 12.53 -23.43 1.22
N VAL A 51 13.74 -23.84 0.86
CA VAL A 51 14.70 -24.42 1.80
C VAL A 51 15.58 -23.28 2.30
N LEU A 52 15.56 -23.05 3.62
CA LEU A 52 16.36 -22.01 4.26
C LEU A 52 17.76 -22.55 4.59
N ASN A 53 18.77 -21.69 4.42
CA ASN A 53 20.10 -21.94 4.97
C ASN A 53 20.17 -21.57 6.47
N THR A 54 21.27 -21.92 7.13
CA THR A 54 21.41 -21.72 8.60
C THR A 54 21.31 -20.26 9.04
N LYS A 55 21.74 -19.30 8.22
CA LYS A 55 21.60 -17.87 8.51
C LYS A 55 20.16 -17.40 8.35
N GLU A 56 19.46 -17.90 7.34
CA GLU A 56 18.05 -17.60 7.10
C GLU A 56 17.16 -18.19 8.19
N GLU A 57 17.46 -19.40 8.67
CA GLU A 57 16.76 -20.00 9.81
C GLU A 57 16.90 -19.14 11.08
N LEU A 58 18.12 -18.66 11.37
CA LEU A 58 18.37 -17.76 12.51
C LEU A 58 17.62 -16.41 12.35
N ALA A 59 17.60 -15.86 11.14
CA ALA A 59 16.85 -14.63 10.86
C ALA A 59 15.33 -14.84 11.03
N ASN A 60 14.80 -15.96 10.51
CA ASN A 60 13.40 -16.35 10.63
C ASN A 60 12.99 -16.59 12.09
N GLU A 61 13.82 -17.26 12.89
CA GLU A 61 13.59 -17.47 14.33
C GLU A 61 13.41 -16.14 15.07
N ARG A 62 14.32 -15.18 14.83
CA ARG A 62 14.25 -13.84 15.45
C ARG A 62 13.03 -13.05 15.00
N LEU A 63 12.75 -13.04 13.69
CA LEU A 63 11.58 -12.36 13.13
C LEU A 63 10.28 -12.95 13.69
N MET A 64 10.17 -14.28 13.72
CA MET A 64 8.97 -14.97 14.20
C MET A 64 8.77 -14.77 15.70
N THR A 65 9.85 -14.72 16.49
CA THR A 65 9.78 -14.40 17.92
C THR A 65 9.15 -13.03 18.15
N LEU A 66 9.62 -12.00 17.43
CA LEU A 66 9.05 -10.64 17.49
C LEU A 66 7.58 -10.61 17.04
N LYS A 67 7.28 -11.24 15.91
CA LYS A 67 5.91 -11.33 15.36
C LYS A 67 4.94 -12.00 16.34
N ILE A 68 5.33 -13.12 16.94
CA ILE A 68 4.48 -13.85 17.89
C ILE A 68 4.25 -13.00 19.15
N ALA A 69 5.26 -12.27 19.64
CA ALA A 69 5.12 -11.38 20.78
C ALA A 69 4.13 -10.24 20.48
N GLU A 70 4.26 -9.57 19.33
CA GLU A 70 3.32 -8.52 18.90
C GLU A 70 1.89 -9.08 18.74
N MET A 71 1.74 -10.27 18.16
CA MET A 71 0.43 -10.93 18.04
C MET A 71 -0.19 -11.32 19.37
N LYS A 72 0.60 -11.81 20.34
CA LYS A 72 0.10 -12.13 21.69
C LYS A 72 -0.45 -10.89 22.40
N GLU A 73 0.27 -9.78 22.31
CA GLU A 73 -0.19 -8.51 22.88
C GLU A 73 -1.45 -7.98 22.18
N ALA A 74 -1.51 -8.11 20.85
CA ALA A 74 -2.68 -7.76 20.08
C ALA A 74 -3.90 -8.64 20.42
N MET A 75 -3.71 -9.95 20.63
CA MET A 75 -4.77 -10.86 21.07
C MET A 75 -5.26 -10.53 22.49
N ARG A 76 -4.37 -10.03 23.36
CA ARG A 76 -4.71 -9.62 24.73
C ARG A 76 -5.50 -8.31 24.76
N THR A 77 -5.14 -7.34 23.93
CA THR A 77 -5.69 -5.97 23.95
C THR A 77 -6.78 -5.72 22.91
N LEU A 78 -6.89 -6.58 21.90
CA LEU A 78 -7.65 -6.37 20.67
C LEU A 78 -7.16 -5.18 19.83
N ILE A 79 -6.02 -4.57 20.19
CA ILE A 79 -5.37 -3.54 19.40
C ILE A 79 -4.46 -4.25 18.39
N PHE A 80 -5.05 -4.63 17.26
CA PHE A 80 -4.36 -5.32 16.17
C PHE A 80 -4.37 -4.42 14.93
N PRO A 81 -3.24 -3.80 14.53
CA PRO A 81 -3.23 -2.79 13.46
C PRO A 81 -3.87 -3.25 12.13
N PRO A 82 -3.69 -4.50 11.66
CA PRO A 82 -4.36 -4.97 10.44
C PRO A 82 -5.89 -5.09 10.53
N SER A 83 -6.50 -5.13 11.73
CA SER A 83 -7.96 -5.12 11.89
C SER A 83 -8.54 -3.71 12.09
N MET A 84 -7.68 -2.69 12.17
CA MET A 84 -8.07 -1.29 12.31
C MET A 84 -8.04 -0.61 10.93
N HIS A 85 -8.80 0.47 10.77
CA HIS A 85 -8.66 1.30 9.59
C HIS A 85 -7.25 1.94 9.55
N PHE A 86 -6.61 1.96 8.38
CA PHE A 86 -5.17 2.28 8.24
C PHE A 86 -4.81 3.68 8.76
N PHE A 87 -5.69 4.68 8.59
CA PHE A 87 -5.42 6.05 9.07
C PHE A 87 -5.16 6.11 10.57
N GLN A 88 -5.83 5.25 11.34
CA GLN A 88 -5.65 5.11 12.78
C GLN A 88 -4.55 4.10 13.11
N ALA A 89 -4.36 3.08 12.29
CA ALA A 89 -3.38 2.03 12.53
C ALA A 89 -1.93 2.44 12.20
N LYS A 90 -1.73 3.38 11.27
CA LYS A 90 -0.41 3.73 10.70
C LYS A 90 0.65 4.00 11.78
N HIS A 91 0.32 4.84 12.77
CA HIS A 91 1.26 5.20 13.84
C HIS A 91 1.64 4.01 14.75
N LEU A 92 0.79 2.98 14.85
CA LEU A 92 1.08 1.74 15.55
C LEU A 92 2.00 0.85 14.72
N ILE A 93 1.75 0.76 13.40
CA ILE A 93 2.58 0.03 12.44
C ILE A 93 4.00 0.62 12.42
N GLU A 94 4.15 1.94 12.40
CA GLU A 94 5.45 2.62 12.41
C GLU A 94 6.29 2.34 13.67
N ARG A 95 5.65 1.92 14.77
CA ARG A 95 6.32 1.53 16.03
C ARG A 95 6.64 0.04 16.12
N SER A 96 6.14 -0.79 15.20
CA SER A 96 6.34 -2.24 15.18
C SER A 96 7.79 -2.61 14.85
N GLN A 97 8.34 -3.58 15.57
CA GLN A 97 9.66 -4.13 15.26
C GLN A 97 9.61 -4.98 13.99
N VAL A 98 8.49 -5.67 13.75
CA VAL A 98 8.26 -6.40 12.49
C VAL A 98 8.26 -5.42 11.32
N PHE A 99 7.56 -4.29 11.41
CA PHE A 99 7.56 -3.29 10.33
C PHE A 99 8.96 -2.71 10.07
N ASN A 100 9.73 -2.44 11.13
CA ASN A 100 11.11 -1.99 10.99
C ASN A 100 11.99 -2.99 10.20
N ILE A 101 11.84 -4.29 10.44
CA ILE A 101 12.54 -5.33 9.65
C ILE A 101 12.05 -5.35 8.19
N LEU A 102 10.73 -5.23 7.97
CA LEU A 102 10.16 -5.22 6.62
C LEU A 102 10.62 -4.00 5.78
N ARG A 103 10.88 -2.86 6.42
CA ARG A 103 11.50 -1.69 5.79
C ARG A 103 12.88 -2.00 5.24
N MET A 104 13.69 -2.76 5.99
CA MET A 104 15.05 -3.15 5.59
C MET A 104 15.07 -4.22 4.49
N MET A 105 14.02 -5.03 4.37
CA MET A 105 13.96 -6.15 3.43
C MET A 105 14.02 -5.66 1.97
N PRO A 106 14.84 -6.28 1.10
CA PRO A 106 14.83 -6.00 -0.34
C PRO A 106 13.57 -6.59 -0.95
N LYS A 107 12.57 -5.73 -1.21
CA LYS A 107 11.21 -6.13 -1.61
C LYS A 107 11.08 -6.47 -3.09
N GLY A 108 12.16 -6.34 -3.86
CA GLY A 108 12.17 -6.62 -5.30
C GLY A 108 11.52 -5.48 -6.07
N ALA A 109 10.27 -5.65 -6.48
CA ALA A 109 9.59 -4.75 -7.42
C ALA A 109 8.18 -4.33 -6.96
N ALA A 110 7.79 -3.09 -7.28
CA ALA A 110 6.42 -2.61 -7.14
C ALA A 110 5.67 -2.73 -8.49
N LEU A 111 4.79 -3.73 -8.58
CA LEU A 111 4.15 -4.14 -9.83
C LEU A 111 2.70 -3.67 -9.98
N HIS A 112 2.21 -2.80 -9.09
CA HIS A 112 0.88 -2.20 -9.17
C HIS A 112 0.89 -0.78 -8.59
N LEU A 113 1.08 0.21 -9.47
CA LEU A 113 1.18 1.63 -9.12
C LEU A 113 0.43 2.49 -10.12
N HIS A 114 0.00 3.69 -9.71
CA HIS A 114 -0.60 4.71 -10.57
C HIS A 114 0.30 5.95 -10.65
N ASP A 115 0.35 6.57 -11.83
CA ASP A 115 1.28 7.66 -12.18
C ASP A 115 1.39 8.81 -11.17
N ILE A 116 0.28 9.26 -10.58
CA ILE A 116 0.27 10.43 -9.69
C ILE A 116 -0.17 10.12 -8.25
N GLY A 117 0.06 8.88 -7.79
CA GLY A 117 -0.25 8.41 -6.43
C GLY A 117 0.94 7.82 -5.67
N ILE A 118 2.18 8.14 -6.07
CA ILE A 118 3.41 7.41 -5.66
C ILE A 118 4.52 8.31 -5.09
N VAL A 119 4.18 9.53 -4.69
CA VAL A 119 5.08 10.47 -4.02
C VAL A 119 4.36 11.03 -2.80
N THR A 120 5.08 11.16 -1.69
CA THR A 120 4.54 11.72 -0.46
C THR A 120 4.04 13.16 -0.66
N MET A 121 2.77 13.42 -0.35
CA MET A 121 2.10 14.70 -0.66
C MET A 121 2.68 15.92 0.08
N ASP A 122 3.42 15.69 1.17
CA ASP A 122 4.17 16.74 1.87
C ASP A 122 5.11 17.48 0.92
N TRP A 123 5.82 16.75 0.04
CA TRP A 123 6.70 17.36 -0.96
C TRP A 123 5.92 18.22 -1.97
N LEU A 124 4.73 17.80 -2.41
CA LEU A 124 3.91 18.64 -3.29
C LEU A 124 3.55 19.97 -2.62
N VAL A 125 3.14 19.94 -1.35
CA VAL A 125 2.79 21.16 -0.62
C VAL A 125 4.04 21.98 -0.33
N ARG A 126 5.00 21.46 0.43
CA ARG A 126 6.14 22.21 0.96
C ARG A 126 7.20 22.57 -0.09
N ASN A 127 7.29 21.83 -1.19
CA ASN A 127 8.21 22.14 -2.30
C ASN A 127 7.48 22.71 -3.51
N VAL A 128 6.60 21.91 -4.14
CA VAL A 128 6.07 22.26 -5.47
C VAL A 128 5.19 23.51 -5.42
N THR A 129 4.27 23.61 -4.47
CA THR A 129 3.38 24.79 -4.39
C THR A 129 4.10 26.08 -3.97
N TYR A 130 5.37 25.99 -3.57
CA TYR A 130 6.25 27.15 -3.30
C TYR A 130 7.10 27.55 -4.51
N ARG A 131 7.05 26.81 -5.62
CA ARG A 131 7.78 27.17 -6.84
C ARG A 131 7.18 28.40 -7.51
N PRO A 132 7.99 29.20 -8.24
CA PRO A 132 7.51 30.37 -8.97
C PRO A 132 6.37 30.04 -9.93
N HIS A 133 5.49 31.02 -10.16
CA HIS A 133 4.41 30.94 -11.15
C HIS A 133 3.31 29.90 -10.86
N CYS A 134 3.27 29.33 -9.65
CA CYS A 134 2.19 28.43 -9.21
C CYS A 134 0.92 29.23 -8.88
N HIS A 135 -0.16 28.99 -9.60
CA HIS A 135 -1.46 29.60 -9.35
C HIS A 135 -2.45 28.61 -8.75
N ILE A 136 -3.33 29.10 -7.89
CA ILE A 136 -4.50 28.40 -7.36
C ILE A 136 -5.78 29.02 -7.94
N CYS A 137 -6.80 28.20 -8.11
CA CYS A 137 -8.16 28.61 -8.42
C CYS A 137 -9.16 27.63 -7.81
N PHE A 138 -10.43 28.04 -7.76
CA PHE A 138 -11.55 27.20 -7.37
C PHE A 138 -12.56 27.16 -8.52
N THR A 139 -13.04 25.96 -8.86
CA THR A 139 -14.12 25.78 -9.84
C THR A 139 -15.44 26.37 -9.31
N PRO A 140 -16.49 26.52 -10.14
CA PRO A 140 -17.81 26.95 -9.66
C PRO A 140 -18.39 26.07 -8.54
N ARG A 141 -17.97 24.80 -8.44
CA ARG A 141 -18.36 23.87 -7.38
C ARG A 141 -17.43 23.91 -6.15
N GLY A 142 -16.48 24.83 -6.09
CA GLY A 142 -15.53 24.96 -5.00
C GLY A 142 -14.36 23.96 -5.02
N ILE A 143 -14.23 23.13 -6.07
CA ILE A 143 -13.10 22.19 -6.19
C ILE A 143 -11.82 22.98 -6.51
N MET A 144 -10.77 22.73 -5.75
CA MET A 144 -9.46 23.36 -5.91
C MET A 144 -8.75 22.87 -7.17
N GLN A 145 -8.04 23.76 -7.85
CA GLN A 145 -7.23 23.46 -9.04
C GLN A 145 -5.98 24.32 -9.09
N PHE A 146 -4.92 23.80 -9.70
CA PHE A 146 -3.64 24.48 -9.83
C PHE A 146 -3.20 24.62 -11.28
N ARG A 147 -2.33 25.58 -11.53
CA ARG A 147 -1.66 25.76 -12.82
C ARG A 147 -0.36 26.54 -12.66
N PHE A 148 0.71 26.06 -13.30
CA PHE A 148 1.90 26.86 -13.52
C PHE A 148 1.74 27.68 -14.81
N ALA A 149 1.91 29.00 -14.73
CA ALA A 149 1.78 29.89 -15.88
C ALA A 149 2.47 31.24 -15.69
N HIS A 150 3.06 31.77 -16.75
CA HIS A 150 3.55 33.14 -16.82
C HIS A 150 3.27 33.72 -18.22
N PRO A 151 2.53 34.84 -18.35
CA PRO A 151 1.84 35.59 -17.29
C PRO A 151 0.65 34.83 -16.69
N THR A 152 -0.02 35.42 -15.69
CA THR A 152 -1.24 34.85 -15.09
C THR A 152 -2.29 34.55 -16.17
N PRO A 153 -2.88 33.34 -16.20
CA PRO A 153 -3.85 32.98 -17.23
C PRO A 153 -5.12 33.82 -17.16
N ARG A 154 -5.73 34.03 -18.33
CA ARG A 154 -7.06 34.67 -18.40
C ARG A 154 -8.13 33.79 -17.74
N PRO A 155 -9.21 34.40 -17.22
CA PRO A 155 -10.40 33.68 -16.78
C PRO A 155 -10.94 32.75 -17.86
N SER A 156 -11.54 31.64 -17.43
CA SER A 156 -12.25 30.69 -18.28
C SER A 156 -13.51 30.21 -17.57
N GLU A 157 -14.35 29.46 -18.27
CA GLU A 157 -15.57 28.86 -17.69
C GLU A 157 -15.28 27.98 -16.46
N LYS A 158 -14.12 27.29 -16.45
CA LYS A 158 -13.70 26.44 -15.34
C LYS A 158 -13.03 27.19 -14.19
N CYS A 159 -12.58 28.42 -14.41
CA CYS A 159 -11.87 29.23 -13.43
C CYS A 159 -12.11 30.72 -13.68
N SER A 160 -12.91 31.36 -12.83
CA SER A 160 -13.20 32.79 -12.93
C SER A 160 -11.99 33.69 -12.63
N LYS A 161 -11.05 33.23 -11.78
CA LYS A 161 -9.86 34.00 -11.42
C LYS A 161 -8.71 33.10 -10.95
N TRP A 162 -7.60 33.13 -11.68
CA TRP A 162 -6.34 32.55 -11.22
C TRP A 162 -5.63 33.49 -10.28
N ILE A 163 -5.10 32.95 -9.19
CA ILE A 163 -4.43 33.72 -8.14
C ILE A 163 -3.05 33.10 -7.91
N LEU A 164 -2.00 33.90 -7.97
CA LEU A 164 -0.64 33.44 -7.66
C LEU A 164 -0.58 32.99 -6.19
N LEU A 165 -0.03 31.80 -5.93
CA LEU A 165 0.03 31.26 -4.57
C LEU A 165 0.89 32.09 -3.64
N GLU A 166 1.95 32.73 -4.14
CA GLU A 166 2.76 33.65 -3.35
C GLU A 166 1.91 34.80 -2.79
N ASP A 167 1.07 35.40 -3.62
CA ASP A 167 0.13 36.45 -3.21
C ASP A 167 -0.98 35.92 -2.30
N TYR A 168 -1.44 34.70 -2.54
CA TYR A 168 -2.44 34.05 -1.69
C TYR A 168 -1.90 33.83 -0.27
N ARG A 169 -0.67 33.32 -0.15
CA ARG A 169 -0.01 33.07 1.14
C ARG A 169 0.25 34.34 1.94
N LYS A 170 0.51 35.48 1.27
CA LYS A 170 0.66 36.79 1.94
C LYS A 170 -0.65 37.34 2.53
N ARG A 171 -1.81 36.87 2.05
CA ARG A 171 -3.14 37.36 2.48
C ARG A 171 -3.79 36.54 3.58
N VAL A 172 -3.30 35.33 3.85
CA VAL A 172 -3.83 34.50 4.95
C VAL A 172 -3.16 34.87 6.26
N GLN A 173 -3.90 34.78 7.38
CA GLN A 173 -3.36 35.09 8.70
C GLN A 173 -2.33 34.06 9.19
N ASN A 174 -2.53 32.79 8.86
CA ASN A 174 -1.65 31.69 9.25
C ASN A 174 -1.29 30.85 8.01
N VAL A 175 -0.08 31.05 7.51
CA VAL A 175 0.43 30.34 6.32
C VAL A 175 0.60 28.84 6.57
N THR A 176 0.98 28.45 7.78
CA THR A 176 1.16 27.04 8.16
C THR A 176 -0.17 26.31 8.13
N GLU A 177 -1.22 26.90 8.70
CA GLU A 177 -2.57 26.33 8.67
C GLU A 177 -3.11 26.24 7.23
N PHE A 178 -2.83 27.25 6.39
CA PHE A 178 -3.18 27.19 4.97
C PHE A 178 -2.50 26.02 4.27
N ASP A 179 -1.19 25.84 4.45
CA ASP A 179 -0.46 24.71 3.87
C ASP A 179 -0.97 23.36 4.40
N ASP A 180 -1.28 23.26 5.69
CA ASP A 180 -1.84 22.03 6.28
C ASP A 180 -3.22 21.74 5.68
N SER A 181 -4.01 22.76 5.36
CA SER A 181 -5.29 22.61 4.65
C SER A 181 -5.11 22.09 3.21
N LEU A 182 -4.01 22.44 2.53
CA LEU A 182 -3.66 21.87 1.23
C LEU A 182 -3.30 20.39 1.38
N LEU A 183 -2.46 20.05 2.36
CA LEU A 183 -2.03 18.67 2.63
C LEU A 183 -3.22 17.76 2.95
N ARG A 184 -4.14 18.23 3.80
CA ARG A 184 -5.42 17.54 4.10
C ARG A 184 -6.29 17.35 2.86
N ASN A 185 -6.20 18.25 1.88
CA ASN A 185 -6.92 18.13 0.61
C ASN A 185 -6.25 17.23 -0.42
N PHE A 186 -4.97 16.88 -0.25
CA PHE A 186 -4.20 16.04 -1.17
C PHE A 186 -4.19 14.55 -0.79
N THR A 187 -4.83 14.18 0.32
CA THR A 187 -4.93 12.79 0.77
C THR A 187 -6.36 12.47 1.25
N LEU A 188 -6.63 11.19 1.48
CA LEU A 188 -7.86 10.72 2.13
C LEU A 188 -7.74 10.67 3.67
N VAL A 189 -6.55 10.95 4.22
CA VAL A 189 -6.28 10.75 5.65
C VAL A 189 -7.15 11.69 6.48
N THR A 190 -7.93 11.09 7.38
CA THR A 190 -8.81 11.79 8.32
C THR A 190 -8.99 10.96 9.60
N GLN A 191 -9.45 11.57 10.69
CA GLN A 191 -9.59 10.90 12.00
C GLN A 191 -10.74 9.89 12.06
N HIS A 192 -11.89 10.23 11.47
CA HIS A 192 -13.14 9.45 11.50
C HIS A 192 -13.62 9.08 10.08
N PRO A 193 -12.85 8.30 9.31
CA PRO A 193 -13.16 7.95 7.92
C PRO A 193 -14.52 7.26 7.78
N GLU A 194 -14.98 6.51 8.77
CA GLU A 194 -16.31 5.89 8.80
C GLU A 194 -17.47 6.90 8.82
N VAL A 195 -17.24 8.09 9.37
CA VAL A 195 -18.22 9.20 9.38
C VAL A 195 -18.12 10.04 8.12
N ILE A 196 -16.90 10.31 7.65
CA ILE A 196 -16.65 11.16 6.48
C ILE A 196 -16.97 10.43 5.17
N TYR A 197 -16.64 9.13 5.09
CA TYR A 197 -16.78 8.29 3.91
C TYR A 197 -17.81 7.19 4.16
N THR A 198 -19.08 7.60 4.18
CA THR A 198 -20.20 6.73 4.56
C THR A 198 -20.47 5.57 3.61
N ASN A 199 -19.97 5.65 2.37
CA ASN A 199 -20.07 4.57 1.39
C ASN A 199 -18.96 4.69 0.34
N GLN A 200 -18.85 3.65 -0.51
CA GLN A 200 -17.83 3.54 -1.55
C GLN A 200 -17.90 4.70 -2.57
N ASN A 201 -19.09 5.15 -2.97
CA ASN A 201 -19.22 6.24 -3.94
C ASN A 201 -18.68 7.56 -3.38
N VAL A 202 -18.89 7.83 -2.08
CA VAL A 202 -18.39 9.05 -1.42
C VAL A 202 -16.85 9.06 -1.37
N VAL A 203 -16.21 7.95 -0.98
CA VAL A 203 -14.74 7.88 -0.97
C VAL A 203 -14.16 7.93 -2.37
N TRP A 204 -14.76 7.25 -3.36
CA TRP A 204 -14.33 7.32 -4.76
C TRP A 204 -14.43 8.74 -5.32
N SER A 205 -15.52 9.45 -5.03
CA SER A 205 -15.68 10.85 -5.44
C SER A 205 -14.58 11.74 -4.86
N LYS A 206 -14.23 11.60 -3.58
CA LYS A 206 -13.11 12.35 -2.98
C LYS A 206 -11.77 11.92 -3.58
N PHE A 207 -11.54 10.63 -3.78
CA PHE A 207 -10.32 10.07 -4.37
C PHE A 207 -10.06 10.65 -5.76
N GLU A 208 -11.04 10.62 -6.66
CA GLU A 208 -10.93 11.22 -8.00
C GLU A 208 -10.74 12.74 -7.95
N THR A 209 -11.41 13.41 -7.00
CA THR A 209 -11.26 14.86 -6.78
C THR A 209 -9.82 15.22 -6.40
N ILE A 210 -9.14 14.39 -5.59
CA ILE A 210 -7.73 14.57 -5.26
C ILE A 210 -6.88 14.55 -6.53
N PHE A 211 -7.03 13.51 -7.37
CA PHE A 211 -6.28 13.41 -8.63
C PHE A 211 -6.54 14.60 -9.56
N PHE A 212 -7.79 15.03 -9.69
CA PHE A 212 -8.14 16.24 -10.44
C PHE A 212 -7.39 17.48 -9.89
N THR A 213 -7.40 17.64 -8.56
CA THR A 213 -6.78 18.77 -7.87
C THR A 213 -5.28 18.84 -8.09
N ILE A 214 -4.55 17.74 -7.83
CA ILE A 214 -3.08 17.71 -7.90
C ILE A 214 -2.55 17.62 -9.34
N SER A 215 -3.38 17.23 -10.30
CA SER A 215 -2.98 17.05 -11.70
C SER A 215 -2.30 18.29 -12.29
N GLY A 216 -2.83 19.49 -12.00
CA GLY A 216 -2.28 20.74 -12.51
C GLY A 216 -0.91 21.14 -11.92
N LEU A 217 -0.54 20.57 -10.76
CA LEU A 217 0.81 20.71 -10.20
C LEU A 217 1.78 19.76 -10.91
N ILE A 218 1.40 18.49 -11.02
CA ILE A 218 2.29 17.42 -11.47
C ILE A 218 2.55 17.49 -12.98
N HIS A 219 1.54 17.85 -13.80
CA HIS A 219 1.67 17.93 -15.26
C HIS A 219 2.29 19.25 -15.77
N TYR A 220 3.13 19.89 -14.96
CA TYR A 220 4.02 20.97 -15.39
C TYR A 220 5.43 20.38 -15.62
N ALA A 221 6.00 20.53 -16.81
CA ALA A 221 7.17 19.74 -17.24
C ALA A 221 8.35 19.67 -16.24
N PRO A 222 8.79 20.75 -15.59
CA PRO A 222 9.83 20.66 -14.55
C PRO A 222 9.37 19.84 -13.33
N VAL A 223 8.14 20.03 -12.88
CA VAL A 223 7.59 19.27 -11.74
C VAL A 223 7.37 17.81 -12.11
N PHE A 224 6.91 17.52 -13.34
CA PHE A 224 6.70 16.16 -13.81
C PHE A 224 7.98 15.34 -13.76
N ARG A 225 9.10 15.90 -14.24
CA ARG A 225 10.42 15.25 -14.17
C ARG A 225 10.84 15.01 -12.72
N ASP A 226 10.72 16.01 -11.86
CA ASP A 226 11.06 15.87 -10.44
C ASP A 226 10.16 14.88 -9.72
N TYR A 227 8.87 14.80 -10.07
CA TYR A 227 7.91 13.86 -9.48
C TYR A 227 8.29 12.42 -9.80
N VAL A 228 8.59 12.13 -11.08
CA VAL A 228 9.05 10.79 -11.50
C VAL A 228 10.38 10.43 -10.82
N PHE A 229 11.31 11.40 -10.70
CA PHE A 229 12.56 11.16 -10.00
C PHE A 229 12.36 10.90 -8.50
N ARG A 230 11.54 11.72 -7.85
CA ARG A 230 11.17 11.60 -6.44
C ARG A 230 10.51 10.27 -6.13
N SER A 231 9.63 9.76 -7.01
CA SER A 231 9.01 8.45 -6.81
C SER A 231 10.06 7.33 -6.83
N MET A 232 11.03 7.39 -7.76
CA MET A 232 12.15 6.44 -7.76
C MET A 232 12.98 6.53 -6.47
N GLN A 233 13.22 7.73 -5.95
CA GLN A 233 13.93 7.92 -4.68
C GLN A 233 13.17 7.30 -3.49
N GLU A 234 11.87 7.60 -3.34
CA GLU A 234 11.06 7.11 -2.21
C GLU A 234 10.95 5.57 -2.22
N PHE A 235 10.82 4.94 -3.39
CA PHE A 235 10.79 3.48 -3.50
C PHE A 235 12.18 2.85 -3.30
N TYR A 236 13.25 3.50 -3.77
CA TYR A 236 14.61 3.05 -3.52
C TYR A 236 14.98 3.11 -2.03
N GLU A 237 14.58 4.19 -1.33
CA GLU A 237 14.72 4.31 0.14
C GLU A 237 13.94 3.23 0.89
N ASP A 238 12.84 2.73 0.31
CA ASP A 238 12.10 1.57 0.82
C ASP A 238 12.65 0.23 0.31
N ASN A 239 13.85 0.19 -0.27
CA ASN A 239 14.52 -1.02 -0.77
C ASN A 239 13.70 -1.79 -1.83
N VAL A 240 13.04 -1.04 -2.72
CA VAL A 240 12.39 -1.51 -3.96
C VAL A 240 13.23 -1.04 -5.15
N LEU A 241 13.51 -1.96 -6.08
CA LEU A 241 14.51 -1.74 -7.14
C LEU A 241 13.91 -1.60 -8.54
N TYR A 242 12.61 -1.85 -8.71
CA TYR A 242 11.92 -1.78 -9.99
C TYR A 242 10.44 -1.41 -9.82
N MET A 243 9.87 -0.68 -10.79
CA MET A 243 8.48 -0.21 -10.74
C MET A 243 7.79 -0.36 -12.10
N GLU A 244 6.55 -0.84 -12.08
CA GLU A 244 5.63 -0.83 -13.25
C GLU A 244 4.41 0.04 -12.96
N ILE A 245 4.27 1.13 -13.73
CA ILE A 245 3.32 2.21 -13.44
C ILE A 245 2.19 2.22 -14.48
N ARG A 246 0.94 2.28 -14.02
CA ARG A 246 -0.24 2.53 -14.85
C ARG A 246 -0.33 4.03 -15.05
N ALA A 247 0.13 4.49 -16.21
CA ALA A 247 0.13 5.91 -16.56
C ALA A 247 -1.01 6.24 -17.53
N ARG A 248 -1.78 7.28 -17.23
CA ARG A 248 -2.79 7.81 -18.15
C ARG A 248 -2.18 8.63 -19.30
N LEU A 249 -0.93 9.06 -19.15
CA LEU A 249 -0.19 9.86 -20.14
C LEU A 249 -0.93 11.14 -20.54
N LEU A 250 -1.46 11.88 -19.55
CA LEU A 250 -2.09 13.18 -19.81
C LEU A 250 -1.05 14.19 -20.34
N PRO A 251 -1.48 15.21 -21.11
CA PRO A 251 -0.57 16.22 -21.64
C PRO A 251 0.20 16.94 -20.53
N VAL A 252 1.53 17.00 -20.69
CA VAL A 252 2.42 17.77 -19.82
C VAL A 252 2.62 19.16 -20.41
N SER A 253 2.29 20.19 -19.64
CA SER A 253 2.47 21.59 -20.03
C SER A 253 3.96 21.97 -20.09
N PRO A 254 4.38 22.77 -21.07
CA PRO A 254 5.79 23.09 -21.28
C PRO A 254 6.37 23.90 -20.13
N ALA A 255 7.71 23.85 -19.99
CA ALA A 255 8.42 24.74 -19.10
C ALA A 255 8.20 26.19 -19.52
N LEU A 256 7.97 27.07 -18.54
CA LEU A 256 7.93 28.50 -18.79
C LEU A 256 9.35 28.95 -19.14
N LEU A 257 9.54 29.46 -20.36
CA LEU A 257 10.83 30.02 -20.78
C LEU A 257 11.12 31.24 -19.90
N SER A 258 12.23 31.19 -19.16
CA SER A 258 12.78 32.37 -18.46
C SER A 258 13.74 33.19 -19.31
N VAL A 259 13.80 32.97 -20.64
CA VAL A 259 14.74 33.67 -21.53
C VAL A 259 14.04 33.97 -22.87
N PRO A 260 14.07 35.22 -23.38
CA PRO A 260 13.61 35.49 -24.74
C PRO A 260 14.49 34.73 -25.74
N PRO A 261 13.99 34.35 -26.92
CA PRO A 261 14.83 33.75 -27.94
C PRO A 261 15.87 34.80 -28.38
N THR A 262 17.09 34.71 -27.87
CA THR A 262 18.22 35.37 -28.50
C THR A 262 18.38 34.69 -29.85
N SER A 263 18.12 35.47 -30.90
CA SER A 263 18.40 35.14 -32.29
C SER A 263 19.76 34.45 -32.40
N PHE A 264 19.75 33.17 -32.77
CA PHE A 264 20.87 32.57 -33.48
C PHE A 264 20.95 33.30 -34.82
N ALA A 265 21.80 34.33 -34.87
CA ALA A 265 22.32 34.84 -36.12
C ALA A 265 23.15 33.69 -36.72
N LEU A 266 22.70 33.21 -37.87
CA LEU A 266 23.47 32.34 -38.76
C LEU A 266 24.81 33.02 -39.07
N ALA A 267 25.89 32.27 -38.91
CA ALA A 267 27.19 32.56 -39.51
C ALA A 267 27.12 32.40 -41.03
#